data_AF-A0A428HW49-F1
#
_entry.id   AF-A0A428HW49-F1
#
_cell.length_a   1.000
_cell.length_b   1.000
_cell.length_c   1.000
_cell.angle_alpha   90.00
_cell.angle_beta   90.00
_cell.angle_gamma   90.00
#
_symmetry.space_group_name_H-M   'P 1'
#
loop_
_entity.id
_entity.type
_entity.pdbx_description
1 polymer ?
#
loop_
_entity_poly.entity_id
_entity_poly.type
_entity_poly.pdbx_seq_one_letter_code
_entity_poly.pdbx_strand_id
1 'polypeptide(L)'
;MQMLDQFFGYIYKFVDKIKEKLLTPLAMPIFVKKFSEDRMSDLLVSLLKKELILFSLEQAKLHGLRISKEVACFDYWDVDKHEWASFESQYVLAPKEGGDEELLILVPKSIVSKRFLVNPSRYIAVIFQHLQSLERYQRTNGTPKTKKELRESEIVANYQKDKDKSYILDKTLASPEYYEAYYDDSIRFSDNKSLTDEELIECLTK
;
A
#
# COMPACT_ATOMS: atom_id res chain seq x y z
N MET A 1 -6.04 -13.87 12.21
CA MET A 1 -6.69 -14.75 11.21
C MET A 1 -7.91 -14.12 10.56
N GLN A 2 -8.94 -13.70 11.30
CA GLN A 2 -10.23 -13.20 10.74
C GLN A 2 -10.15 -12.17 9.59
N MET A 3 -9.15 -11.28 9.58
CA MET A 3 -8.99 -10.25 8.54
C MET A 3 -8.64 -10.82 7.17
N LEU A 4 -7.67 -11.75 7.12
CA LEU A 4 -7.25 -12.38 5.88
C LEU A 4 -8.27 -13.41 5.43
N ASP A 5 -8.91 -14.11 6.36
CA ASP A 5 -9.99 -15.05 6.06
C ASP A 5 -11.18 -14.36 5.39
N GLN A 6 -11.51 -13.13 5.81
CA GLN A 6 -12.51 -12.30 5.14
C GLN A 6 -12.09 -11.90 3.72
N PHE A 7 -10.82 -11.56 3.51
CA PHE A 7 -10.30 -11.18 2.19
C PHE A 7 -10.23 -12.38 1.23
N PHE A 8 -9.69 -13.51 1.66
CA PHE A 8 -9.68 -14.72 0.84
C PHE A 8 -11.10 -15.24 0.61
N GLY A 9 -11.95 -15.26 1.64
CA GLY A 9 -13.37 -15.59 1.48
C GLY A 9 -14.10 -14.64 0.53
N TYR A 10 -13.67 -13.39 0.43
CA TYR A 10 -14.14 -12.44 -0.57
C TYR A 10 -13.63 -12.79 -1.97
N ILE A 11 -12.32 -13.06 -2.14
CA ILE A 11 -11.73 -13.50 -3.42
C ILE A 11 -12.42 -14.78 -3.94
N TYR A 12 -12.70 -15.74 -3.06
CA TYR A 12 -13.38 -16.99 -3.43
C TYR A 12 -14.80 -16.80 -3.99
N LYS A 13 -15.43 -15.64 -3.76
CA LYS A 13 -16.75 -15.31 -4.31
C LYS A 13 -16.69 -14.72 -5.72
N PHE A 14 -15.51 -14.36 -6.23
CA PHE A 14 -15.36 -13.80 -7.57
C PHE A 14 -15.34 -14.86 -8.65
N VAL A 15 -15.90 -14.49 -9.81
CA VAL A 15 -15.73 -15.19 -11.09
C VAL A 15 -14.24 -15.14 -11.47
N ASP A 16 -13.71 -16.21 -12.04
CA ASP A 16 -12.27 -16.42 -12.32
C ASP A 16 -11.55 -15.23 -12.99
N LYS A 17 -12.27 -14.38 -13.73
CA LYS A 17 -11.72 -13.31 -14.59
C LYS A 17 -10.86 -12.26 -13.87
N ILE A 18 -11.17 -11.88 -12.62
CA ILE A 18 -10.37 -10.85 -11.89
C ILE A 18 -9.55 -11.44 -10.73
N LYS A 19 -9.63 -12.75 -10.52
CA LYS A 19 -9.01 -13.42 -9.37
C LYS A 19 -7.49 -13.24 -9.33
N GLU A 20 -6.84 -13.32 -10.50
CA GLU A 20 -5.40 -13.09 -10.62
C GLU A 20 -4.99 -11.66 -10.22
N LYS A 21 -5.78 -10.66 -10.62
CA LYS A 21 -5.55 -9.25 -10.27
C LYS A 21 -5.75 -8.99 -8.77
N LEU A 22 -6.72 -9.67 -8.16
CA LEU A 22 -7.01 -9.60 -6.72
C LEU A 22 -5.96 -10.35 -5.86
N LEU A 23 -5.31 -11.38 -6.39
CA LEU A 23 -4.24 -12.12 -5.71
C LEU A 23 -2.87 -11.43 -5.83
N THR A 24 -2.87 -10.10 -5.86
CA THR A 24 -1.65 -9.29 -5.84
C THR A 24 -1.54 -8.51 -4.54
N PRO A 25 -0.33 -8.23 -4.04
CA PRO A 25 -0.16 -7.44 -2.82
C PRO A 25 -0.80 -6.04 -2.90
N LEU A 26 -0.91 -5.48 -4.11
CA LEU A 26 -1.57 -4.20 -4.38
C LEU A 26 -3.07 -4.19 -4.05
N ALA A 27 -3.73 -5.35 -4.05
CA ALA A 27 -5.13 -5.47 -3.70
C ALA A 27 -5.35 -5.33 -2.17
N MET A 28 -4.35 -5.66 -1.34
CA MET A 28 -4.52 -5.70 0.11
C MET A 28 -4.92 -4.33 0.71
N PRO A 29 -4.25 -3.20 0.38
CA PRO A 29 -4.65 -1.87 0.85
C PRO A 29 -6.07 -1.46 0.45
N ILE A 30 -6.62 -2.03 -0.62
CA ILE A 30 -7.96 -1.72 -1.12
C ILE A 30 -9.02 -2.52 -0.38
N PHE A 31 -8.87 -3.85 -0.34
CA PHE A 31 -9.95 -4.75 0.05
C PHE A 31 -9.87 -5.25 1.49
N VAL A 32 -8.68 -5.28 2.09
CA VAL A 32 -8.51 -5.84 3.43
C VAL A 32 -8.86 -4.79 4.50
N LYS A 33 -9.90 -5.03 5.30
CA LYS A 33 -10.30 -4.10 6.37
C LYS A 33 -9.15 -3.84 7.34
N LYS A 34 -9.01 -2.60 7.81
CA LYS A 34 -7.91 -2.16 8.70
C LYS A 34 -6.50 -2.41 8.17
N PHE A 35 -6.32 -2.57 6.85
CA PHE A 35 -5.01 -2.67 6.22
C PHE A 35 -4.78 -1.45 5.31
N SER A 36 -4.01 -0.47 5.76
CA SER A 36 -3.70 0.76 5.02
C SER A 36 -2.34 0.66 4.32
N GLU A 37 -1.94 1.76 3.67
CA GLU A 37 -0.59 1.95 3.12
C GLU A 37 0.49 1.69 4.17
N ASP A 38 0.29 2.13 5.42
CA ASP A 38 1.26 1.93 6.52
C ASP A 38 1.53 0.44 6.81
N ARG A 39 0.46 -0.36 6.88
CA ARG A 39 0.60 -1.81 7.10
C ARG A 39 1.22 -2.52 5.90
N MET A 40 1.04 -1.96 4.70
CA MET A 40 1.69 -2.45 3.50
C MET A 40 3.19 -2.15 3.52
N SER A 41 3.59 -0.93 3.91
CA SER A 41 5.01 -0.60 4.08
C SER A 41 5.66 -1.44 5.18
N ASP A 42 4.99 -1.64 6.31
CA ASP A 42 5.51 -2.50 7.39
C ASP A 42 5.71 -3.94 6.92
N LEU A 43 4.75 -4.48 6.15
CA LEU A 43 4.86 -5.81 5.56
C LEU A 43 6.03 -5.88 4.59
N LEU A 44 6.18 -4.92 3.68
CA LEU A 44 7.29 -4.88 2.72
C LEU A 44 8.65 -4.80 3.43
N VAL A 45 8.78 -3.96 4.46
CA VAL A 45 10.01 -3.86 5.27
C VAL A 45 10.30 -5.17 6.00
N SER A 46 9.27 -5.86 6.48
CA SER A 46 9.42 -7.16 7.15
C SER A 46 9.85 -8.27 6.18
N LEU A 47 9.29 -8.26 4.96
CA LEU A 47 9.65 -9.21 3.90
C LEU A 47 11.06 -8.97 3.36
N LEU A 48 11.48 -7.70 3.24
CA LEU A 48 12.79 -7.30 2.70
C LEU A 48 13.83 -7.04 3.80
N LYS A 49 13.55 -7.45 5.05
CA LYS A 49 14.30 -7.02 6.23
C LYS A 49 15.79 -7.31 6.11
N LYS A 50 16.13 -8.51 5.65
CA LYS A 50 17.51 -8.97 5.51
C LYS A 50 18.26 -8.18 4.46
N GLU A 51 17.67 -8.02 3.28
CA GLU A 51 18.22 -7.28 2.16
C GLU A 51 18.44 -5.81 2.53
N LEU A 52 17.48 -5.20 3.22
CA LEU A 52 17.58 -3.81 3.68
C LEU A 52 18.66 -3.63 4.76
N ILE A 53 18.83 -4.57 5.68
CA ILE A 53 19.92 -4.52 6.68
C ILE A 53 21.28 -4.62 5.99
N LEU A 54 21.46 -5.59 5.08
CA LEU A 54 22.70 -5.76 4.34
C LEU A 54 23.03 -4.54 3.48
N PHE A 55 22.04 -4.01 2.77
CA PHE A 55 22.15 -2.75 2.04
C PHE A 55 22.56 -1.60 2.96
N SER A 56 21.93 -1.47 4.13
CA SER A 56 22.25 -0.42 5.09
C SER A 56 23.70 -0.48 5.55
N LEU A 57 24.21 -1.68 5.85
CA LEU A 57 25.61 -1.88 6.24
C LEU A 57 26.58 -1.54 5.12
N GLU A 58 26.24 -1.87 3.87
CA GLU A 58 27.04 -1.49 2.70
C GLU A 58 27.11 0.04 2.57
N GLN A 59 25.96 0.73 2.63
CA GLN A 59 25.90 2.18 2.58
C GLN A 59 26.63 2.83 3.77
N ALA A 60 26.54 2.24 4.96
CA ALA A 60 27.25 2.73 6.13
C ALA A 60 28.76 2.70 5.94
N LYS A 61 29.31 1.64 5.35
CA LYS A 61 30.75 1.56 5.04
C LYS A 61 31.17 2.58 3.99
N LEU A 62 30.35 2.78 2.96
CA LEU A 62 30.62 3.75 1.88
C LEU A 62 30.61 5.20 2.37
N HIS A 63 29.69 5.52 3.28
CA HIS A 63 29.43 6.90 3.73
C HIS A 63 29.94 7.20 5.15
N GLY A 64 30.60 6.24 5.81
CA GLY A 64 31.14 6.40 7.16
C GLY A 64 30.07 6.52 8.25
N LEU A 65 28.91 5.90 8.08
CA LEU A 65 27.87 5.85 9.12
C LEU A 65 28.30 4.90 10.25
N ARG A 66 27.81 5.16 11.46
CA ARG A 66 28.10 4.31 12.61
C ARG A 66 27.40 2.96 12.48
N ILE A 67 28.16 1.90 12.69
CA ILE A 67 27.69 0.51 12.76
C ILE A 67 27.76 0.08 14.22
N SER A 68 26.77 -0.69 14.67
CA SER A 68 26.72 -1.27 16.01
C SER A 68 27.95 -2.13 16.28
N LYS A 69 28.44 -2.09 17.52
CA LYS A 69 29.47 -3.06 17.96
C LYS A 69 28.84 -4.43 18.20
N GLU A 70 27.62 -4.44 18.69
CA GLU A 70 26.82 -5.62 18.98
C GLU A 70 26.18 -6.21 17.73
N VAL A 71 25.94 -7.52 17.80
CA VAL A 71 25.25 -8.32 16.80
C VAL A 71 23.85 -8.59 17.31
N ALA A 72 22.84 -8.27 16.51
CA ALA A 72 21.45 -8.53 16.81
C ALA A 72 20.92 -9.67 15.93
N CYS A 73 19.91 -10.37 16.42
CA CYS A 73 19.16 -11.37 15.67
C CYS A 73 17.92 -10.72 15.05
N PHE A 74 17.73 -10.89 13.75
CA PHE A 74 16.61 -10.32 13.00
C PHE A 74 15.80 -11.41 12.32
N ASP A 75 14.48 -11.34 12.46
CA ASP A 75 13.57 -12.17 11.69
C ASP A 75 13.38 -11.59 10.29
N TYR A 76 13.32 -12.48 9.30
CA TYR A 76 13.12 -12.15 7.90
C TYR A 76 12.36 -13.27 7.18
N TRP A 77 11.81 -12.94 6.02
CA TRP A 77 11.17 -13.93 5.16
C TRP A 77 12.21 -14.56 4.21
N ASP A 78 12.43 -15.87 4.34
CA ASP A 78 13.27 -16.64 3.43
C ASP A 78 12.46 -16.96 2.17
N VAL A 79 12.75 -16.25 1.07
CA VAL A 79 12.02 -16.39 -0.20
C VAL A 79 12.21 -17.77 -0.82
N ASP A 80 13.37 -18.42 -0.63
CA ASP A 80 13.65 -19.73 -1.24
C ASP A 80 12.90 -20.85 -0.49
N LYS A 81 12.78 -20.72 0.83
CA LYS A 81 12.09 -21.70 1.68
C LYS A 81 10.62 -21.40 1.93
N HIS A 82 10.18 -20.19 1.60
CA HIS A 82 8.85 -19.67 1.92
C HIS A 82 8.49 -19.78 3.41
N GLU A 83 9.43 -19.43 4.29
CA GLU A 83 9.24 -19.46 5.74
C GLU A 83 9.91 -18.27 6.44
N TRP A 84 9.46 -17.97 7.66
CA TRP A 84 10.17 -17.03 8.53
C TRP A 84 11.44 -17.71 9.06
N ALA A 85 12.57 -17.02 8.90
CA ALA A 85 13.86 -17.42 9.43
C ALA A 85 14.47 -16.25 10.21
N SER A 86 15.58 -16.51 10.90
CA SER A 86 16.32 -15.48 11.62
C SER A 86 17.78 -15.45 11.16
N PHE A 87 18.41 -14.28 11.22
CA PHE A 87 19.83 -14.13 10.93
C PHE A 87 20.48 -13.13 11.89
N GLU A 88 21.75 -13.37 12.18
CA GLU A 88 22.56 -12.50 13.03
C GLU A 88 23.29 -11.46 12.18
N SER A 89 23.24 -10.20 12.60
CA SER A 89 23.95 -9.13 11.92
C SER A 89 24.25 -7.94 12.84
N GLN A 90 25.32 -7.21 12.51
CA GLN A 90 25.46 -5.83 12.98
C GLN A 90 24.43 -4.95 12.25
N TYR A 91 24.23 -3.72 12.71
CA TYR A 91 23.27 -2.81 12.10
C TYR A 91 23.75 -1.36 12.15
N VAL A 92 23.11 -0.51 11.34
CA VAL A 92 23.44 0.92 11.30
C VAL A 92 22.75 1.62 12.47
N LEU A 93 23.46 2.54 13.11
CA LEU A 93 22.96 3.33 14.23
C LEU A 93 22.41 4.67 13.72
N ALA A 94 21.21 5.02 14.17
CA ALA A 94 20.62 6.32 13.92
C ALA A 94 21.44 7.43 14.61
N PRO A 95 21.74 8.55 13.93
CA PRO A 95 22.37 9.70 14.55
C PRO A 95 21.33 10.40 15.45
N LYS A 96 21.31 10.09 16.75
CA LYS A 96 20.46 10.76 17.74
C LYS A 96 21.27 11.67 18.66
N GLU A 97 20.80 12.90 18.84
CA GLU A 97 21.19 13.75 19.96
C GLU A 97 20.49 13.24 21.22
N GLY A 98 21.22 12.60 22.14
CA GLY A 98 20.66 12.07 23.38
C GLY A 98 21.28 10.76 23.88
N GLY A 99 22.08 10.08 23.04
CA GLY A 99 22.86 8.90 23.46
C GLY A 99 22.15 7.55 23.27
N ASP A 100 20.85 7.52 22.98
CA ASP A 100 20.13 6.29 22.65
C ASP A 100 20.47 5.83 21.23
N GLU A 101 21.10 4.66 21.13
CA GLU A 101 21.42 3.98 19.88
C GLU A 101 20.18 3.24 19.37
N GLU A 102 19.64 3.67 18.22
CA GLU A 102 18.50 3.02 17.57
C GLU A 102 18.91 2.42 16.22
N LEU A 103 18.29 1.29 15.87
CA LEU A 103 18.40 0.66 14.56
C LEU A 103 17.94 1.63 13.46
N LEU A 104 18.86 1.99 12.57
CA LEU A 104 18.57 2.69 11.33
C LEU A 104 18.54 1.70 10.16
N ILE A 105 17.42 1.62 9.45
CA ILE A 105 17.30 0.89 8.19
C ILE A 105 17.23 1.89 7.06
N LEU A 106 18.18 1.78 6.14
CA LEU A 106 18.22 2.55 4.91
C LEU A 106 17.45 1.80 3.82
N VAL A 107 16.77 2.57 2.97
CA VAL A 107 16.00 2.06 1.84
C VAL A 107 16.56 2.67 0.56
N PRO A 108 16.77 1.89 -0.52
CA PRO A 108 17.20 2.44 -1.79
C PRO A 108 16.21 3.50 -2.28
N LYS A 109 16.70 4.71 -2.58
CA LYS A 109 15.86 5.81 -3.06
C LYS A 109 15.00 5.42 -4.28
N SER A 110 15.54 4.57 -5.14
CA SER A 110 14.87 4.08 -6.36
C SER A 110 13.54 3.37 -6.13
N ILE A 111 13.30 2.85 -4.92
CA ILE A 111 12.03 2.18 -4.57
C ILE A 111 11.15 3.01 -3.65
N VAL A 112 11.58 4.23 -3.28
CA VAL A 112 10.81 5.14 -2.44
C VAL A 112 9.88 5.96 -3.33
N SER A 113 8.60 6.02 -2.93
CA SER A 113 7.57 6.78 -3.62
C SER A 113 6.87 7.74 -2.66
N LYS A 114 6.44 8.91 -3.17
CA LYS A 114 5.76 9.93 -2.35
C LYS A 114 4.38 9.48 -1.85
N ARG A 115 3.72 8.62 -2.63
CA ARG A 115 2.34 8.16 -2.38
C ARG A 115 2.19 6.75 -2.90
N PHE A 116 1.55 5.90 -2.13
CA PHE A 116 1.21 4.57 -2.61
C PHE A 116 0.24 4.71 -3.79
N LEU A 117 0.58 4.07 -4.92
CA LEU A 117 -0.18 4.26 -6.16
C LEU A 117 -1.61 3.73 -6.05
N VAL A 118 -1.80 2.70 -5.23
CA VAL A 118 -3.01 1.90 -5.16
C VAL A 118 -3.70 2.07 -3.81
N ASN A 119 -4.75 2.90 -3.73
CA ASN A 119 -5.43 3.15 -2.47
C ASN A 119 -6.97 3.23 -2.60
N PRO A 120 -7.72 3.05 -1.49
CA PRO A 120 -9.19 3.06 -1.49
C PRO A 120 -9.79 4.32 -2.11
N SER A 121 -9.23 5.50 -1.79
CA SER A 121 -9.75 6.79 -2.27
C SER A 121 -9.67 6.92 -3.79
N ARG A 122 -8.55 6.47 -4.39
CA ARG A 122 -8.37 6.46 -5.85
C ARG A 122 -9.33 5.49 -6.51
N TYR A 123 -9.50 4.30 -5.95
CA TYR A 123 -10.43 3.34 -6.52
C TYR A 123 -11.89 3.79 -6.44
N ILE A 124 -12.32 4.38 -5.31
CA ILE A 124 -13.65 5.00 -5.17
C ILE A 124 -13.86 6.10 -6.21
N ALA A 125 -12.83 6.90 -6.53
CA ALA A 125 -12.94 7.92 -7.54
C ALA A 125 -13.22 7.35 -8.94
N VAL A 126 -12.63 6.19 -9.29
CA VAL A 126 -12.93 5.48 -10.54
C VAL A 126 -14.35 4.92 -10.54
N ILE A 127 -14.78 4.28 -9.43
CA ILE A 127 -16.18 3.84 -9.29
C ILE A 127 -17.13 5.02 -9.52
N PHE A 128 -16.87 6.17 -8.90
CA PHE A 128 -17.70 7.36 -9.06
C PHE A 128 -17.71 7.90 -10.49
N GLN A 129 -16.59 7.84 -11.22
CA GLN A 129 -16.56 8.22 -12.64
C GLN A 129 -17.50 7.34 -13.48
N HIS A 130 -17.53 6.03 -13.23
CA HIS A 130 -18.47 5.13 -13.88
C HIS A 130 -19.92 5.41 -13.47
N LEU A 131 -20.19 5.68 -12.19
CA LEU A 131 -21.55 6.05 -11.76
C LEU A 131 -22.02 7.34 -12.43
N GLN A 132 -21.14 8.33 -12.55
CA GLN A 132 -21.41 9.63 -13.18
C GLN A 132 -21.77 9.53 -14.67
N SER A 133 -21.53 8.40 -15.35
CA SER A 133 -21.97 8.19 -16.73
C SER A 133 -23.39 7.64 -16.85
N LEU A 134 -24.03 7.24 -15.74
CA LEU A 134 -25.37 6.67 -15.75
C LEU A 134 -26.43 7.77 -15.53
N GLU A 135 -27.58 7.65 -16.20
CA GLU A 135 -28.66 8.65 -16.14
C GLU A 135 -29.16 8.92 -14.71
N ARG A 136 -29.32 7.86 -13.89
CA ARG A 136 -29.79 7.97 -12.49
C ARG A 136 -28.87 8.78 -11.56
N TYR A 137 -27.63 9.02 -11.98
CA TYR A 137 -26.65 9.83 -11.25
C TYR A 137 -26.44 11.21 -11.87
N GLN A 138 -27.27 11.58 -12.85
CA GLN A 138 -27.39 12.96 -13.30
C GLN A 138 -28.28 13.75 -12.33
N ARG A 139 -28.01 15.04 -12.22
CA ARG A 139 -28.90 16.01 -11.59
C ARG A 139 -30.02 16.37 -12.57
N THR A 140 -31.06 17.05 -12.06
CA THR A 140 -32.19 17.54 -12.86
C THR A 140 -31.79 18.45 -14.01
N ASN A 141 -30.65 19.13 -13.92
CA ASN A 141 -30.08 19.97 -14.98
C ASN A 141 -29.21 19.20 -15.99
N GLY A 142 -29.19 17.87 -15.95
CA GLY A 142 -28.39 17.02 -16.83
C GLY A 142 -26.89 16.95 -16.50
N THR A 143 -26.43 17.60 -15.43
CA THR A 143 -25.02 17.52 -14.99
C THR A 143 -24.79 16.34 -14.05
N PRO A 144 -23.62 15.68 -14.07
CA PRO A 144 -23.35 14.58 -13.14
C PRO A 144 -23.34 15.04 -11.68
N LYS A 145 -23.81 14.20 -10.77
CA LYS A 145 -23.61 14.39 -9.32
C LYS A 145 -22.12 14.49 -9.01
N THR A 146 -21.73 15.39 -8.13
CA THR A 146 -20.35 15.54 -7.66
C THR A 146 -19.90 14.34 -6.84
N LYS A 147 -18.58 14.14 -6.75
CA LYS A 147 -17.98 13.11 -5.87
C LYS A 147 -18.40 13.26 -4.40
N LYS A 148 -18.67 14.48 -3.94
CA LYS A 148 -19.16 14.74 -2.57
C LYS A 148 -20.60 14.23 -2.40
N GLU A 149 -21.50 14.55 -3.33
CA GLU A 149 -22.88 14.04 -3.30
C GLU A 149 -22.90 12.51 -3.39
N LEU A 150 -22.10 11.93 -4.28
CA LEU A 150 -21.99 10.47 -4.40
C LEU A 150 -21.44 9.83 -3.14
N ARG A 151 -20.42 10.44 -2.51
CA ARG A 151 -19.89 9.94 -1.23
C ARG A 151 -20.97 9.92 -0.15
N GLU A 152 -21.77 10.97 -0.07
CA GLU A 152 -22.86 11.04 0.91
C GLU A 152 -23.92 9.96 0.64
N SER A 153 -24.43 9.91 -0.60
CA SER A 153 -25.55 9.03 -0.95
C SER A 153 -25.18 7.56 -1.07
N GLU A 154 -23.98 7.23 -1.54
CA GLU A 154 -23.55 5.85 -1.81
C GLU A 154 -22.80 5.24 -0.62
N ILE A 155 -22.00 6.03 0.11
CA ILE A 155 -21.10 5.52 1.15
C ILE A 155 -21.58 5.90 2.54
N VAL A 156 -21.75 7.20 2.83
CA VAL A 156 -22.03 7.68 4.18
C VAL A 156 -23.39 7.19 4.68
N ALA A 157 -24.41 7.26 3.82
CA ALA A 157 -25.79 6.85 4.12
C ALA A 157 -25.98 5.32 4.28
N ASN A 158 -25.20 4.52 3.53
CA ASN A 158 -25.45 3.07 3.43
C ASN A 158 -24.52 2.20 4.29
N TYR A 159 -23.40 2.76 4.78
CA TYR A 159 -22.39 2.01 5.52
C TYR A 159 -22.10 2.63 6.88
N GLN A 160 -21.95 1.78 7.90
CA GLN A 160 -21.73 2.22 9.29
C GLN A 160 -20.27 2.11 9.76
N LYS A 161 -19.57 1.02 9.40
CA LYS A 161 -18.17 0.75 9.80
C LYS A 161 -17.32 0.44 8.58
N ASP A 162 -16.05 0.83 8.61
CA ASP A 162 -15.10 0.67 7.51
C ASP A 162 -15.75 1.06 6.16
N LYS A 163 -16.43 2.22 6.14
CA LYS A 163 -17.42 2.57 5.11
C LYS A 163 -16.88 2.45 3.70
N ASP A 164 -15.72 3.05 3.44
CA ASP A 164 -15.04 3.04 2.16
C ASP A 164 -14.73 1.61 1.69
N LYS A 165 -14.16 0.78 2.58
CA LYS A 165 -13.79 -0.60 2.23
C LYS A 165 -15.00 -1.50 2.05
N SER A 166 -16.03 -1.34 2.86
CA SER A 166 -17.27 -2.10 2.70
C SER A 166 -17.98 -1.73 1.40
N TYR A 167 -18.02 -0.44 1.05
CA TYR A 167 -18.53 0.02 -0.24
C TYR A 167 -17.74 -0.54 -1.42
N ILE A 168 -16.41 -0.46 -1.35
CA ILE A 168 -15.52 -1.05 -2.36
C ILE A 168 -15.82 -2.54 -2.54
N LEU A 169 -15.90 -3.29 -1.45
CA LEU A 169 -16.14 -4.73 -1.49
C LEU A 169 -17.46 -5.05 -2.22
N ASP A 170 -18.55 -4.39 -1.84
CA ASP A 170 -19.87 -4.63 -2.45
C ASP A 170 -19.92 -4.19 -3.92
N LYS A 171 -19.35 -3.03 -4.24
CA LYS A 171 -19.34 -2.53 -5.63
C LYS A 171 -18.47 -3.35 -6.55
N THR A 172 -17.31 -3.81 -6.09
CA THR A 172 -16.47 -4.68 -6.91
C THR A 172 -17.13 -6.05 -7.09
N LEU A 173 -17.87 -6.58 -6.11
CA LEU A 173 -18.66 -7.81 -6.29
C LEU A 173 -19.75 -7.64 -7.36
N ALA A 174 -20.45 -6.50 -7.35
CA ALA A 174 -21.50 -6.23 -8.31
C ALA A 174 -20.98 -5.88 -9.72
N SER A 175 -19.84 -5.19 -9.79
CA SER A 175 -19.22 -4.65 -11.01
C SER A 175 -17.69 -4.85 -10.98
N PRO A 176 -17.21 -6.09 -11.17
CA PRO A 176 -15.78 -6.41 -11.16
C PRO A 176 -14.98 -5.67 -12.24
N GLU A 177 -15.63 -5.30 -13.35
CA GLU A 177 -15.05 -4.55 -14.47
C GLU A 177 -14.46 -3.19 -14.04
N TYR A 178 -14.99 -2.56 -12.99
CA TYR A 178 -14.44 -1.29 -12.50
C TYR A 178 -13.07 -1.49 -11.84
N TYR A 179 -12.87 -2.63 -11.15
CA TYR A 179 -11.56 -2.94 -10.59
C TYR A 179 -10.57 -3.31 -11.68
N GLU A 180 -11.01 -4.07 -12.69
CA GLU A 180 -10.20 -4.41 -13.86
C GLU A 180 -9.67 -3.14 -14.56
N ALA A 181 -10.55 -2.17 -14.84
CA ALA A 181 -10.14 -0.89 -15.41
C ALA A 181 -9.16 -0.12 -14.50
N TYR A 182 -9.47 -0.02 -13.20
CA TYR A 182 -8.60 0.66 -12.25
C TYR A 182 -7.22 -0.01 -12.11
N TYR A 183 -7.17 -1.34 -12.08
CA TYR A 183 -5.93 -2.10 -11.99
C TYR A 183 -5.08 -1.88 -13.25
N ASP A 184 -5.68 -2.01 -14.43
CA ASP A 184 -4.97 -1.84 -15.70
C ASP A 184 -4.47 -0.40 -15.87
N ASP A 185 -5.26 0.60 -15.47
CA ASP A 185 -4.87 2.02 -15.50
C ASP A 185 -3.80 2.36 -14.46
N SER A 186 -3.93 1.85 -13.23
CA SER A 186 -2.98 2.12 -12.15
C SER A 186 -1.59 1.50 -12.41
N ILE A 187 -1.53 0.41 -13.17
CA ILE A 187 -0.27 -0.24 -13.58
C ILE A 187 0.26 0.33 -14.90
N ARG A 188 -0.58 0.63 -15.90
CA ARG A 188 -0.12 1.23 -17.17
C ARG A 188 0.32 2.69 -17.05
N PHE A 189 -0.33 3.46 -16.16
CA PHE A 189 -0.01 4.88 -15.94
C PHE A 189 0.78 5.10 -14.65
N SER A 190 1.44 4.06 -14.13
CA SER A 190 2.33 4.22 -12.99
C SER A 190 3.52 5.09 -13.40
N ASP A 191 3.41 6.40 -13.18
CA ASP A 191 4.54 7.28 -12.91
C ASP A 191 5.14 6.85 -11.56
N ASN A 192 5.59 5.59 -11.46
CA ASN A 192 6.35 5.09 -10.32
C ASN A 192 7.78 5.64 -10.45
N LYS A 193 7.85 6.97 -10.56
CA LYS A 193 9.08 7.72 -10.57
C LYS A 193 9.55 7.70 -9.13
N SER A 194 10.72 7.10 -8.95
CA SER A 194 11.54 7.37 -7.76
C SER A 194 11.51 8.86 -7.48
N LEU A 195 11.41 9.24 -6.21
CA LEU A 195 11.57 10.63 -5.80
C LEU A 195 12.84 11.22 -6.42
N THR A 196 12.81 12.49 -6.85
CA THR A 196 14.05 13.21 -7.17
C THR A 196 14.82 13.56 -5.90
N ASP A 197 16.06 14.03 -6.02
CA ASP A 197 16.82 14.48 -4.83
C ASP A 197 16.13 15.68 -4.18
N GLU A 198 15.61 16.60 -4.98
CA GLU A 198 14.90 17.79 -4.52
C GLU A 198 13.62 17.42 -3.78
N GLU A 199 12.83 16.48 -4.31
CA GLU A 199 11.61 16.00 -3.66
C GLU A 199 11.91 15.29 -2.33
N LEU A 200 12.98 14.49 -2.29
CA LEU A 200 13.39 13.79 -1.07
C LEU A 200 13.85 14.79 0.00
N ILE A 201 14.68 15.77 -0.37
CA ILE A 201 15.13 16.84 0.53
C ILE A 201 13.92 17.61 1.06
N GLU A 202 13.01 18.03 0.19
CA GLU A 202 11.79 18.76 0.59
C GLU A 202 10.96 17.96 1.61
N CYS A 203 10.85 16.64 1.45
CA CYS A 203 10.14 15.77 2.39
C CYS A 203 10.85 15.63 3.75
N LEU A 204 12.17 15.74 3.80
CA LEU A 204 12.97 15.55 5.02
C LEU A 204 13.22 16.86 5.78
N THR A 205 13.11 18.03 5.14
CA THR A 205 13.39 19.34 5.75
C THR A 205 12.15 20.14 6.15
N LYS A 206 10.95 19.59 5.96
CA LYS A 206 9.68 20.19 6.42
C LYS A 206 9.28 19.65 7.77
#